data_AF-A0A1G9BCZ2-F1
#
_entry.id   AF-A0A1G9BCZ2-F1
#
_cell.length_a   1.000
_cell.length_b   1.000
_cell.length_c   1.000
_cell.angle_alpha   90.00
_cell.angle_beta   90.00
_cell.angle_gamma   90.00
#
_symmetry.space_group_name_H-M   'P 1'
#
loop_
_entity.id
_entity.type
_entity.pdbx_description
1 polymer ?
#
loop_
_entity_poly.entity_id
_entity_poly.type
_entity_poly.pdbx_seq_one_letter_code
_entity_poly.pdbx_strand_id
1 'polypeptide(L)'
;LAPLGGTVVVSTGSTEPADLGPLPANVLARRSVPQLQVLARAALFVTHGGMNSVNEAMRTGVPTLVVPQGADQPMVARRVVELGAGLELRTDDATAETVQALARSLLDELRFREAAAAQGAAQRQAGGARRAADELERYLDDALGASRPIEHRGAEPCRRRSPYPCFGLQHRPKSAPRTPARPSGGRSPFRFSACPPFSRSSPDRQGQDEACPAFHWKGKKGGRLKRS
;
A
#
# COMPACT_ATOMS: atom_id res chain seq x y z
N LEU A 1 -11.07 -3.35 -20.26
CA LEU A 1 -10.38 -4.61 -19.92
C LEU A 1 -10.94 -5.83 -20.64
N ALA A 2 -12.27 -6.01 -20.73
CA ALA A 2 -12.87 -7.13 -21.48
C ALA A 2 -12.36 -7.32 -22.94
N PRO A 3 -12.05 -6.27 -23.71
CA PRO A 3 -11.50 -6.43 -25.06
C PRO A 3 -10.06 -6.97 -25.13
N LEU A 4 -9.40 -7.18 -23.98
CA LEU A 4 -8.02 -7.70 -23.92
C LEU A 4 -7.94 -9.24 -23.93
N GLY A 5 -9.07 -9.94 -24.11
CA GLY A 5 -9.10 -11.38 -24.34
C GLY A 5 -9.03 -12.29 -23.11
N GLY A 6 -8.79 -11.76 -21.90
CA GLY A 6 -8.79 -12.54 -20.66
C GLY A 6 -10.08 -12.40 -19.83
N THR A 7 -10.14 -13.14 -18.72
CA THR A 7 -11.29 -13.12 -17.80
C THR A 7 -11.13 -12.00 -16.78
N VAL A 8 -12.12 -11.12 -16.62
CA VAL A 8 -12.07 -10.02 -15.66
C VAL A 8 -12.90 -10.33 -14.42
N VAL A 9 -12.25 -10.50 -13.28
CA VAL A 9 -12.88 -10.68 -11.97
C VAL A 9 -13.03 -9.32 -11.29
N VAL A 10 -14.23 -8.95 -10.86
CA VAL A 10 -14.48 -7.67 -10.19
C VAL A 10 -14.98 -7.92 -8.77
N SER A 11 -14.26 -7.41 -7.77
CA SER A 11 -14.78 -7.26 -6.40
C SER A 11 -15.52 -5.93 -6.29
N THR A 12 -16.84 -6.02 -6.11
CA THR A 12 -17.73 -4.84 -6.04
C THR A 12 -17.88 -4.28 -4.62
N GLY A 13 -17.41 -5.02 -3.60
CA GLY A 13 -17.49 -4.63 -2.21
C GLY A 13 -18.94 -4.48 -1.75
N SER A 14 -19.36 -3.24 -1.50
CA SER A 14 -20.72 -2.91 -1.03
C SER A 14 -21.74 -2.70 -2.15
N THR A 15 -21.32 -2.71 -3.41
CA THR A 15 -22.20 -2.56 -4.57
C THR A 15 -22.68 -3.93 -5.03
N GLU A 16 -23.96 -4.08 -5.34
CA GLU A 16 -24.46 -5.35 -5.87
C GLU A 16 -23.93 -5.57 -7.29
N PRO A 17 -23.46 -6.78 -7.63
CA PRO A 17 -23.04 -7.07 -9.00
C PRO A 17 -24.14 -6.79 -10.04
N ALA A 18 -25.42 -6.96 -9.67
CA ALA A 18 -26.56 -6.67 -10.53
C ALA A 18 -26.71 -5.18 -10.84
N ASP A 19 -26.26 -4.29 -9.95
CA ASP A 19 -26.34 -2.83 -10.14
C ASP A 19 -25.37 -2.32 -11.22
N LEU A 20 -24.42 -3.15 -11.67
CA LEU A 20 -23.47 -2.80 -12.72
C LEU A 20 -24.08 -2.86 -14.13
N GLY A 21 -25.31 -3.38 -14.26
CA GLY A 21 -25.97 -3.59 -15.55
C GLY A 21 -25.42 -4.80 -16.31
N PRO A 22 -25.73 -4.94 -17.62
CA PRO A 22 -25.27 -6.06 -18.42
C PRO A 22 -23.75 -6.04 -18.56
N LEU A 23 -23.11 -7.15 -18.17
CA LEU A 23 -21.66 -7.33 -18.24
C LEU A 23 -21.29 -8.24 -19.42
N PRO A 24 -20.13 -8.03 -20.06
CA PRO A 24 -19.60 -8.95 -21.06
C PRO A 24 -19.39 -10.37 -20.49
N ALA A 25 -19.48 -11.39 -21.34
CA ALA A 25 -19.40 -12.80 -20.92
C ALA A 25 -18.11 -13.17 -20.18
N ASN A 26 -17.00 -12.47 -20.45
CA ASN A 26 -15.72 -12.67 -19.79
C ASN A 26 -15.55 -11.85 -18.50
N VAL A 27 -16.60 -11.22 -17.96
CA VAL A 27 -16.55 -10.44 -16.72
C VAL A 27 -17.33 -11.13 -15.60
N LEU A 28 -16.62 -11.46 -14.52
CA LEU A 28 -17.13 -12.09 -13.31
C LEU A 28 -17.16 -11.09 -12.15
N ALA A 29 -18.31 -10.45 -11.93
CA ALA A 29 -18.51 -9.57 -10.78
C ALA A 29 -19.01 -10.33 -9.54
N ARG A 30 -18.39 -10.09 -8.39
CA ARG A 30 -18.75 -10.66 -7.08
C ARG A 30 -18.54 -9.60 -5.99
N ARG A 31 -19.32 -9.64 -4.90
CA ARG A 31 -19.11 -8.71 -3.76
C ARG A 31 -17.71 -8.85 -3.17
N SER A 32 -17.30 -10.09 -2.92
CA SER A 32 -15.99 -10.44 -2.40
C SER A 32 -15.42 -11.62 -3.18
N VAL A 33 -14.09 -11.68 -3.26
CA VAL A 33 -13.36 -12.79 -3.87
C VAL A 33 -12.18 -13.17 -2.96
N PRO A 34 -11.71 -14.43 -2.99
CA PRO A 34 -10.48 -14.81 -2.32
C PRO A 34 -9.27 -14.19 -3.04
N GLN A 35 -8.95 -12.93 -2.71
CA GLN A 35 -8.00 -12.08 -3.44
C GLN A 35 -6.66 -12.77 -3.70
N LEU A 36 -6.06 -13.41 -2.69
CA LEU A 36 -4.79 -14.15 -2.84
C LEU A 36 -4.88 -15.30 -3.85
N GLN A 37 -5.99 -16.05 -3.88
CA GLN A 37 -6.18 -17.16 -4.82
C GLN A 37 -6.39 -16.64 -6.25
N VAL A 38 -7.06 -15.48 -6.39
CA VAL A 38 -7.21 -14.81 -7.69
C VAL A 38 -5.88 -14.25 -8.17
N LEU A 39 -5.13 -13.56 -7.30
CA LEU A 39 -3.82 -13.00 -7.61
C LEU A 39 -2.80 -14.07 -8.02
N ALA A 40 -2.83 -15.25 -7.41
CA ALA A 40 -1.97 -16.37 -7.80
C ALA A 40 -2.15 -16.82 -9.27
N ARG A 41 -3.24 -16.41 -9.93
CA ARG A 41 -3.57 -16.74 -11.33
C ARG A 41 -3.71 -15.49 -12.20
N ALA A 42 -3.46 -14.30 -11.64
CA ALA A 42 -3.68 -13.05 -12.33
C ALA A 42 -2.45 -12.62 -13.12
N ALA A 43 -2.66 -12.02 -14.29
CA ALA A 43 -1.58 -11.40 -15.06
C ALA A 43 -1.45 -9.89 -14.77
N LEU A 44 -2.52 -9.27 -14.29
CA LEU A 44 -2.59 -7.85 -13.97
C LEU A 44 -3.59 -7.63 -12.85
N PHE A 45 -3.22 -6.77 -11.91
CA PHE A 45 -4.10 -6.32 -10.85
C PHE A 45 -4.40 -4.83 -10.97
N VAL A 46 -5.68 -4.45 -10.87
CA VAL A 46 -6.08 -3.04 -10.87
C VAL A 46 -6.74 -2.69 -9.54
N THR A 47 -6.18 -1.69 -8.86
CA THR A 47 -6.53 -1.40 -7.47
C THR A 47 -6.43 0.08 -7.16
N HIS A 48 -7.13 0.54 -6.13
CA HIS A 48 -7.00 1.92 -5.63
C HIS A 48 -5.68 2.17 -4.88
N GLY A 49 -4.87 1.14 -4.65
CA GLY A 49 -3.55 1.30 -4.00
C GLY A 49 -3.55 1.13 -2.49
N GLY A 50 -4.51 0.41 -1.91
CA GLY A 50 -4.43 0.03 -0.50
C GLY A 50 -3.19 -0.83 -0.23
N MET A 51 -2.38 -0.45 0.77
CA MET A 51 -1.04 -1.02 1.03
C MET A 51 -1.02 -2.54 1.12
N ASN A 52 -2.00 -3.16 1.81
CA ASN A 52 -2.10 -4.61 1.90
C ASN A 52 -2.29 -5.26 0.52
N SER A 53 -3.20 -4.73 -0.29
CA SER A 53 -3.50 -5.29 -1.62
C SER A 53 -2.30 -5.18 -2.56
N VAL A 54 -1.56 -4.06 -2.48
CA VAL A 54 -0.33 -3.89 -3.26
C VAL A 54 0.75 -4.85 -2.79
N ASN A 55 0.94 -5.02 -1.47
CA ASN A 55 1.89 -5.99 -0.94
C ASN A 55 1.55 -7.43 -1.36
N GLU A 56 0.26 -7.80 -1.37
CA GLU A 56 -0.18 -9.10 -1.85
C GLU A 56 0.14 -9.29 -3.34
N ALA A 57 -0.11 -8.27 -4.18
CA ALA A 57 0.21 -8.32 -5.60
C ALA A 57 1.72 -8.47 -5.86
N MET A 58 2.55 -7.71 -5.15
CA MET A 58 4.02 -7.85 -5.20
C MET A 58 4.45 -9.24 -4.75
N ARG A 59 3.86 -9.75 -3.65
CA ARG A 59 4.17 -11.10 -3.14
C ARG A 59 3.86 -12.18 -4.17
N THR A 60 2.81 -12.01 -4.97
CA THR A 60 2.46 -12.91 -6.08
C THR A 60 3.16 -12.60 -7.40
N GLY A 61 3.96 -11.54 -7.48
CA GLY A 61 4.66 -11.13 -8.71
C GLY A 61 3.74 -10.58 -9.80
N VAL A 62 2.63 -9.95 -9.41
CA VAL A 62 1.60 -9.45 -10.35
C VAL A 62 1.80 -7.95 -10.58
N PRO A 63 2.03 -7.52 -11.85
CA PRO A 63 2.02 -6.11 -12.22
C PRO A 63 0.74 -5.41 -11.77
N THR A 64 0.86 -4.17 -11.28
CA THR A 64 -0.27 -3.45 -10.70
C THR A 64 -0.53 -2.11 -11.37
N LEU A 65 -1.75 -1.88 -11.85
CA LEU A 65 -2.25 -0.55 -12.20
C LEU A 65 -2.92 0.06 -10.97
N VAL A 66 -2.37 1.16 -10.45
CA VAL A 66 -2.88 1.82 -9.26
C VAL A 66 -3.71 3.04 -9.66
N VAL A 67 -4.93 3.14 -9.13
CA VAL A 67 -5.86 4.27 -9.35
C VAL A 67 -6.19 4.95 -8.02
N PRO A 68 -5.32 5.84 -7.50
CA PRO A 68 -5.47 6.42 -6.18
C PRO A 68 -6.76 7.25 -6.03
N GLN A 69 -7.41 7.11 -4.87
CA GLN A 69 -8.61 7.83 -4.47
C GLN A 69 -8.38 8.73 -3.24
N GLY A 70 -7.37 8.45 -2.40
CA GLY A 70 -7.01 9.31 -1.27
C GLY A 70 -6.09 8.66 -0.22
N ALA A 71 -5.94 9.32 0.92
CA ALA A 71 -5.11 8.88 2.05
C ALA A 71 -3.65 8.60 1.65
N ASP A 72 -3.14 7.41 1.95
CA ASP A 72 -1.78 6.93 1.66
C ASP A 72 -1.62 6.39 0.23
N GLN A 73 -2.72 6.21 -0.51
CA GLN A 73 -2.74 5.56 -1.81
C GLN A 73 -1.85 6.24 -2.87
N PRO A 74 -1.76 7.59 -2.97
CA PRO A 74 -0.84 8.23 -3.92
C PRO A 74 0.63 7.93 -3.60
N MET A 75 0.97 7.82 -2.31
CA MET A 75 2.32 7.45 -1.88
C MET A 75 2.64 6.00 -2.24
N VAL A 76 1.67 5.11 -2.06
CA VAL A 76 1.78 3.70 -2.49
C VAL A 76 1.92 3.60 -4.01
N ALA A 77 1.11 4.33 -4.78
CA ALA A 77 1.16 4.33 -6.24
C ALA A 77 2.52 4.79 -6.76
N ARG A 78 3.02 5.92 -6.23
CA ARG A 78 4.36 6.41 -6.54
C ARG A 78 5.42 5.36 -6.25
N ARG A 79 5.31 4.66 -5.12
CA ARG A 79 6.28 3.61 -4.78
C ARG A 79 6.23 2.42 -5.75
N VAL A 80 5.04 2.02 -6.19
CA VAL A 80 4.87 0.98 -7.22
C VAL A 80 5.55 1.36 -8.52
N VAL A 81 5.39 2.61 -8.96
CA VAL A 81 6.03 3.16 -10.16
C VAL A 81 7.54 3.23 -10.00
N GLU A 82 8.05 3.73 -8.86
CA GLU A 82 9.48 3.80 -8.56
C GLU A 82 10.17 2.42 -8.57
N LEU A 83 9.45 1.39 -8.14
CA LEU A 83 9.93 0.00 -8.16
C LEU A 83 9.85 -0.64 -9.55
N GLY A 84 9.24 0.03 -10.53
CA GLY A 84 9.01 -0.49 -11.87
C GLY A 84 7.99 -1.63 -11.93
N ALA A 85 7.22 -1.86 -10.85
CA ALA A 85 6.30 -3.00 -10.72
C ALA A 85 4.86 -2.68 -11.16
N GLY A 86 4.64 -1.47 -11.71
CA GLY A 86 3.32 -1.04 -12.10
C GLY A 86 3.26 0.39 -12.64
N LEU A 87 2.04 0.85 -12.90
CA LEU A 87 1.73 2.19 -13.39
C LEU A 87 0.71 2.85 -12.48
N GLU A 88 0.71 4.18 -12.46
CA GLU A 88 -0.30 5.00 -11.79
C GLU A 88 -1.23 5.63 -12.83
N LEU A 89 -2.53 5.67 -12.51
CA LEU A 89 -3.55 6.36 -13.29
C LEU A 89 -4.35 7.26 -12.34
N ARG A 90 -4.42 8.55 -12.65
CA ARG A 90 -5.26 9.48 -11.89
C ARG A 90 -6.73 9.18 -12.19
N THR A 91 -7.58 9.32 -11.18
CA THR A 91 -9.02 9.08 -11.31
C THR A 91 -9.66 9.96 -12.39
N ASP A 92 -9.23 11.21 -12.54
CA ASP A 92 -9.76 12.15 -13.54
C ASP A 92 -9.39 11.74 -14.99
N ASP A 93 -8.33 10.97 -15.16
CA ASP A 93 -7.81 10.52 -16.47
C ASP A 93 -8.31 9.11 -16.84
N ALA A 94 -9.14 8.50 -15.98
CA ALA A 94 -9.56 7.10 -16.09
C ALA A 94 -10.67 6.88 -17.13
N THR A 95 -10.34 7.08 -18.40
CA THR A 95 -11.20 6.70 -19.53
C THR A 95 -11.01 5.22 -19.90
N ALA A 96 -11.95 4.67 -20.68
CA ALA A 96 -11.86 3.28 -21.14
C ALA A 96 -10.59 3.03 -21.97
N GLU A 97 -10.25 3.99 -22.82
CA GLU A 97 -9.10 3.97 -23.71
C GLU A 97 -7.80 4.02 -22.91
N THR A 98 -7.70 4.94 -21.94
CA THR A 98 -6.50 5.08 -21.10
C THR A 98 -6.29 3.82 -20.26
N VAL A 99 -7.34 3.29 -19.62
CA VAL A 99 -7.25 2.05 -18.84
C VAL A 99 -6.82 0.88 -19.73
N GLN A 100 -7.36 0.78 -20.95
CA GLN A 100 -7.00 -0.27 -21.88
C GLN A 100 -5.54 -0.18 -22.34
N ALA A 101 -5.07 1.03 -22.66
CA ALA A 101 -3.69 1.26 -23.09
C ALA A 101 -2.68 0.92 -21.98
N LEU A 102 -2.91 1.40 -20.76
CA LEU A 102 -2.05 1.11 -19.61
C LEU A 102 -2.07 -0.37 -19.23
N ALA A 103 -3.25 -1.00 -19.24
CA ALA A 103 -3.36 -2.43 -19.00
C ALA A 103 -2.61 -3.25 -20.06
N ARG A 104 -2.68 -2.86 -21.33
CA ARG A 104 -1.91 -3.50 -22.40
C ARG A 104 -0.41 -3.36 -22.20
N SER A 105 0.08 -2.17 -21.88
CA SER A 105 1.50 -1.94 -21.55
C SER A 105 1.97 -2.83 -20.40
N LEU A 106 1.18 -2.95 -19.33
CA LEU A 106 1.51 -3.81 -18.18
C LEU A 106 1.53 -5.31 -18.49
N LEU A 107 0.75 -5.74 -19.48
CA LEU A 107 0.68 -7.15 -19.91
C LEU A 107 1.79 -7.50 -20.92
N ASP A 108 2.07 -6.59 -21.86
CA ASP A 108 2.98 -6.83 -22.98
C ASP A 108 4.44 -6.61 -22.58
N GLU A 109 4.72 -5.69 -21.66
CA GLU A 109 6.08 -5.34 -21.25
C GLU A 109 6.53 -6.19 -20.05
N LEU A 110 7.37 -7.20 -20.33
CA LEU A 110 7.86 -8.15 -19.33
C LEU A 110 8.53 -7.52 -18.10
N ARG A 111 9.14 -6.33 -18.25
CA ARG A 111 9.82 -5.60 -17.18
C ARG A 111 8.95 -5.39 -15.94
N PHE A 112 7.65 -5.18 -16.11
CA PHE A 112 6.74 -4.95 -14.96
C PHE A 112 6.56 -6.23 -14.14
N ARG A 113 6.48 -7.37 -14.83
CA ARG A 113 6.35 -8.68 -14.19
C ARG A 113 7.64 -9.08 -13.49
N GLU A 114 8.80 -8.84 -14.12
CA GLU A 114 10.11 -9.08 -13.52
C GLU A 114 10.32 -8.23 -12.26
N ALA A 115 9.99 -6.94 -12.32
CA ALA A 115 10.06 -6.04 -11.18
C ALA A 115 9.14 -6.49 -10.03
N ALA A 116 7.88 -6.82 -10.33
CA ALA A 116 6.94 -7.33 -9.33
C ALA A 116 7.44 -8.65 -8.72
N ALA A 117 7.96 -9.57 -9.54
CA ALA A 117 8.52 -10.84 -9.08
C ALA A 117 9.75 -10.65 -8.18
N ALA A 118 10.63 -9.69 -8.50
CA ALA A 118 11.78 -9.32 -7.68
C ALA A 118 11.34 -8.79 -6.30
N GLN A 119 10.31 -7.92 -6.25
CA GLN A 119 9.73 -7.48 -4.99
C GLN A 119 9.15 -8.64 -4.18
N GLY A 120 8.43 -9.56 -4.84
CA GLY A 120 7.91 -10.76 -4.20
C GLY A 120 8.99 -11.66 -3.62
N ALA A 121 10.12 -11.82 -4.33
CA ALA A 121 11.27 -12.56 -3.84
C ALA A 121 11.89 -11.90 -2.61
N ALA A 122 12.11 -10.58 -2.65
CA ALA A 122 12.62 -9.82 -1.52
C ALA A 122 11.70 -9.92 -0.28
N GLN A 123 10.38 -9.81 -0.47
CA GLN A 123 9.40 -9.96 0.62
C GLN A 123 9.45 -11.35 1.26
N ARG A 124 9.62 -12.42 0.47
CA ARG A 124 9.74 -13.79 0.99
C ARG A 124 11.05 -14.00 1.75
N GLN A 125 12.13 -13.36 1.32
CA GLN A 125 13.45 -13.44 1.95
C GLN A 125 13.58 -12.57 3.21
N ALA A 126 12.65 -11.64 3.45
CA ALA A 126 12.72 -10.70 4.57
C ALA A 126 12.62 -11.35 5.97
N GLY A 127 12.26 -12.63 6.08
CA GLY A 127 12.18 -13.38 7.34
C GLY A 127 10.89 -13.17 8.15
N GLY A 128 10.04 -12.23 7.74
CA GLY A 128 8.69 -12.03 8.26
C GLY A 128 8.62 -11.73 9.76
N ALA A 129 7.51 -12.10 10.38
CA ALA A 129 7.24 -11.81 11.79
C ALA A 129 8.25 -12.46 12.75
N ARG A 130 8.74 -13.67 12.42
CA ARG A 130 9.74 -14.35 13.25
C ARG A 130 11.03 -13.56 13.32
N ARG A 131 11.61 -13.20 12.16
CA ARG A 131 12.82 -12.39 12.14
C ARG A 131 12.60 -11.04 12.81
N ALA A 132 11.44 -10.41 12.63
CA ALA A 132 11.14 -9.16 13.32
C ALA A 132 11.14 -9.32 14.85
N ALA A 133 10.58 -10.41 15.39
CA ALA A 133 10.64 -10.71 16.81
C ALA A 133 12.08 -10.95 17.28
N ASP A 134 12.85 -11.76 16.55
CA ASP A 134 14.25 -12.05 16.87
C ASP A 134 15.13 -10.77 16.90
N GLU A 135 14.86 -9.79 16.02
CA GLU A 135 15.56 -8.50 16.01
C GLU A 135 15.13 -7.60 17.19
N LEU A 136 13.85 -7.64 17.58
CA LEU A 136 13.34 -6.89 18.73
C LEU A 136 13.90 -7.43 20.05
N GLU A 137 13.94 -8.75 20.21
CA GLU A 137 14.53 -9.41 21.37
C GLU A 137 16.01 -9.06 21.50
N ARG A 138 16.78 -9.17 20.41
CA ARG A 138 18.19 -8.74 20.40
C ARG A 138 18.38 -7.28 20.78
N TYR A 139 17.56 -6.38 20.22
CA TYR A 139 17.64 -4.96 20.57
C TYR A 139 17.38 -4.72 22.05
N LEU A 140 16.41 -5.43 22.65
CA LEU A 140 16.13 -5.34 24.08
C LEU A 140 17.27 -5.90 24.92
N ASP A 141 17.85 -7.03 24.53
CA ASP A 141 19.00 -7.62 25.23
C ASP A 141 20.21 -6.69 25.18
N ASP A 142 20.46 -6.02 24.05
CA ASP A 142 21.54 -5.05 23.92
C ASP A 142 21.26 -3.78 24.77
N ALA A 143 20.04 -3.25 24.72
CA ALA A 143 19.65 -2.05 25.45
C ALA A 143 19.61 -2.27 26.97
N LEU A 144 19.16 -3.45 27.41
CA LEU A 144 19.07 -3.83 28.83
C LEU A 144 20.38 -4.43 29.35
N GLY A 145 21.16 -5.13 28.51
CA GLY A 145 22.50 -5.61 28.84
C GLY A 145 23.54 -4.49 28.93
N ALA A 146 23.33 -3.38 28.22
CA ALA A 146 24.08 -2.14 28.40
C ALA A 146 23.66 -1.34 29.65
N SER A 147 22.53 -1.67 30.28
CA SER A 147 22.19 -1.13 31.59
C SER A 147 22.99 -1.91 32.66
N ARG A 148 24.01 -1.24 33.21
CA ARG A 148 24.89 -1.76 34.27
C ARG A 148 24.05 -2.45 35.37
N PRO A 149 24.58 -3.50 36.04
CA PRO A 149 23.90 -4.08 37.18
C PRO A 149 23.49 -2.96 38.14
N ILE A 150 22.22 -2.92 38.50
CA ILE A 150 21.74 -2.04 39.56
C ILE A 150 22.54 -2.43 40.79
N GLU A 151 23.58 -1.67 41.12
CA GLU A 151 24.22 -1.78 42.42
C GLU A 151 23.13 -1.50 43.45
N HIS A 152 22.68 -2.55 44.13
CA HIS A 152 21.94 -2.44 45.37
C HIS A 152 22.86 -1.72 46.36
N ARG A 153 22.85 -0.38 46.34
CA ARG A 153 23.28 0.40 47.50
C ARG A 153 22.44 -0.12 48.66
N GLY A 154 23.12 -0.73 49.63
CA GLY A 154 22.50 -1.45 50.74
C GLY A 154 21.29 -0.71 51.27
N ALA A 155 20.21 -1.45 51.47
CA ALA A 155 19.03 -0.94 52.11
C ALA A 155 19.42 -0.38 53.49
N GLU A 156 19.52 0.93 53.61
CA GLU A 156 19.39 1.56 54.93
C GLU A 156 17.98 1.23 55.43
N PRO A 157 17.83 0.67 56.64
CA PRO A 157 16.51 0.37 57.17
C PRO A 157 15.70 1.65 57.25
N CYS A 158 14.55 1.69 56.58
CA CYS A 158 13.59 2.78 56.67
C CYS A 158 13.11 2.93 58.14
N ARG A 159 13.82 3.75 58.93
CA ARG A 159 13.39 4.16 60.27
C ARG A 159 12.61 5.48 60.17
N ARG A 160 11.43 5.46 59.55
CA ARG A 160 10.41 6.49 59.84
C ARG A 160 9.02 5.87 59.86
N ARG A 161 8.44 5.79 61.06
CA ARG A 161 6.98 5.70 61.27
C ARG A 161 6.36 6.95 60.66
N SER A 162 5.65 6.83 59.54
CA SER A 162 4.81 7.91 59.01
C SER A 162 3.43 7.85 59.68
N PRO A 163 2.91 8.96 60.25
CA PRO A 163 1.64 8.98 60.96
C PRO A 163 0.43 9.46 60.14
N TYR A 164 0.50 9.54 58.80
CA TYR A 164 -0.59 10.14 58.01
C TYR A 164 -1.38 9.12 57.16
N PRO A 165 -2.73 9.23 57.13
CA PRO A 165 -3.61 8.24 56.52
C PRO A 165 -3.76 8.44 55.01
N CYS A 166 -4.03 7.33 54.30
CA CYS A 166 -4.41 7.31 52.90
C CYS A 166 -5.71 8.12 52.67
N PHE A 167 -5.67 9.10 51.75
CA PHE A 167 -6.87 9.84 51.34
C PHE A 167 -7.22 9.54 49.88
N GLY A 168 -8.45 9.08 49.68
CA GLY A 168 -9.03 8.65 48.41
C GLY A 168 -9.49 9.78 47.50
N LEU A 169 -9.77 9.38 46.25
CA LEU A 169 -10.28 10.18 45.14
C LEU A 169 -11.43 11.13 45.49
N GLN A 170 -11.43 12.33 44.90
CA GLN A 170 -12.63 12.97 44.37
C GLN A 170 -12.29 13.97 43.24
N HIS A 171 -13.03 13.85 42.13
CA HIS A 171 -13.00 14.70 40.93
C HIS A 171 -13.47 16.14 41.21
N ARG A 172 -12.98 17.14 40.43
CA ARG A 172 -13.79 18.18 39.72
C ARG A 172 -12.91 19.17 38.88
N PRO A 173 -13.47 20.03 37.97
CA PRO A 173 -13.02 20.19 36.59
C PRO A 173 -12.53 21.60 36.15
N LYS A 174 -12.08 21.66 34.87
CA LYS A 174 -11.97 22.76 33.87
C LYS A 174 -11.82 24.23 34.33
N SER A 175 -10.74 24.86 33.87
CA SER A 175 -10.78 26.16 33.15
C SER A 175 -9.46 26.49 32.41
N ALA A 176 -9.60 26.90 31.15
CA ALA A 176 -8.65 27.70 30.35
C ALA A 176 -9.20 29.16 30.30
N PRO A 177 -8.58 30.21 29.71
CA PRO A 177 -7.54 30.21 28.66
C PRO A 177 -6.46 31.32 28.78
N ARG A 178 -5.51 31.38 27.82
CA ARG A 178 -5.12 32.59 27.04
C ARG A 178 -3.95 32.34 26.06
N THR A 179 -4.15 32.81 24.83
CA THR A 179 -3.15 33.01 23.74
C THR A 179 -2.40 34.33 23.94
N PRO A 180 -1.28 34.57 23.22
CA PRO A 180 -1.38 35.54 22.10
C PRO A 180 -0.49 35.28 20.85
N ALA A 181 -1.04 35.72 19.71
CA ALA A 181 -0.47 36.41 18.52
C ALA A 181 0.75 35.90 17.69
N ARG A 182 0.53 35.91 16.36
CA ARG A 182 1.48 35.84 15.21
C ARG A 182 2.06 37.23 14.87
N PRO A 183 3.13 37.29 14.06
CA PRO A 183 3.04 37.81 12.66
C PRO A 183 3.94 37.02 11.65
N SER A 184 3.46 36.59 10.48
CA SER A 184 3.34 37.23 9.14
C SER A 184 4.61 37.20 8.25
N GLY A 185 4.47 36.62 7.04
CA GLY A 185 5.15 37.11 5.82
C GLY A 185 6.27 36.24 5.22
N GLY A 186 6.15 35.90 3.93
CA GLY A 186 7.29 35.46 3.09
C GLY A 186 6.92 34.51 1.94
N ARG A 187 7.01 35.00 0.70
CA ARG A 187 6.64 34.33 -0.56
C ARG A 187 7.74 33.36 -1.08
N SER A 188 7.32 32.53 -2.03
CA SER A 188 8.02 31.54 -2.89
C SER A 188 9.18 32.12 -3.74
N PRO A 189 9.75 31.45 -4.79
CA PRO A 189 9.74 30.04 -5.23
C PRO A 189 11.16 29.50 -5.57
N PHE A 190 11.39 28.18 -5.69
CA PHE A 190 12.51 27.68 -6.50
C PHE A 190 12.13 26.49 -7.37
N ARG A 191 12.68 26.55 -8.59
CA ARG A 191 12.32 25.88 -9.84
C ARG A 191 12.98 24.51 -10.01
N PHE A 192 12.34 23.74 -10.90
CA PHE A 192 12.83 22.59 -11.66
C PHE A 192 14.26 22.72 -12.24
N SER A 193 14.95 21.58 -12.32
CA SER A 193 15.97 21.24 -13.33
C SER A 193 15.99 19.71 -13.44
N ALA A 194 15.38 19.12 -14.47
CA ALA A 194 15.95 18.77 -15.79
C ALA A 194 16.96 17.60 -15.78
N CYS A 195 16.51 16.47 -16.35
CA CYS A 195 17.31 15.34 -16.87
C CYS A 195 17.91 15.75 -18.25
N PRO A 196 19.04 15.17 -18.73
CA PRO A 196 19.00 14.09 -19.74
C PRO A 196 20.31 13.21 -19.79
N PRO A 197 20.61 12.38 -20.83
CA PRO A 197 19.86 11.22 -21.36
C PRO A 197 20.71 9.94 -21.65
N PHE A 198 20.01 8.84 -21.98
CA PHE A 198 20.31 7.78 -22.98
C PHE A 198 21.59 6.91 -22.94
N SER A 199 21.44 5.58 -23.01
CA SER A 199 21.82 4.77 -24.20
C SER A 199 21.35 3.30 -24.10
N ARG A 200 21.06 2.70 -25.26
CA ARG A 200 20.44 1.39 -25.50
C ARG A 200 21.46 0.24 -25.51
N SER A 201 21.01 -0.99 -25.23
CA SER A 201 21.29 -2.17 -26.09
C SER A 201 20.44 -3.40 -25.69
N SER A 202 19.72 -3.94 -26.67
CA SER A 202 19.17 -5.31 -26.79
C SER A 202 20.27 -6.25 -27.34
N PRO A 203 20.14 -7.61 -27.47
CA PRO A 203 18.92 -8.36 -27.83
C PRO A 203 18.71 -9.81 -27.29
N ASP A 204 17.56 -10.37 -27.69
CA ASP A 204 17.16 -11.78 -27.90
C ASP A 204 17.02 -12.78 -26.74
N ARG A 205 15.77 -13.26 -26.51
CA ARG A 205 15.36 -14.65 -26.84
C ARG A 205 13.88 -14.97 -26.63
N GLN A 206 13.44 -15.90 -27.48
CA GLN A 206 12.12 -16.53 -27.63
C GLN A 206 11.77 -17.50 -26.50
N GLY A 207 10.47 -17.77 -26.26
CA GLY A 207 10.03 -18.97 -25.53
C GLY A 207 8.70 -18.86 -24.77
N GLN A 208 7.63 -19.28 -25.45
CA GLN A 208 6.26 -19.67 -25.06
C GLN A 208 6.00 -20.10 -23.60
N ASP A 209 4.85 -19.68 -23.06
CA ASP A 209 3.86 -20.54 -22.36
C ASP A 209 2.57 -19.71 -22.07
N GLU A 210 1.49 -20.03 -22.80
CA GLU A 210 0.20 -19.35 -22.66
C GLU A 210 -0.54 -19.78 -21.40
N ALA A 211 -0.49 -18.93 -20.37
CA ALA A 211 -1.37 -18.98 -19.22
C ALA A 211 -2.50 -17.96 -19.39
N CYS A 212 -3.75 -18.44 -19.38
CA CYS A 212 -4.97 -17.63 -19.52
C CYS A 212 -5.05 -16.56 -18.41
N PRO A 213 -5.06 -15.25 -18.72
CA PRO A 213 -4.98 -14.21 -17.70
C PRO A 213 -6.36 -13.92 -17.07
N ALA A 214 -6.44 -14.09 -15.75
CA ALA A 214 -7.51 -13.54 -14.93
C ALA A 214 -7.13 -12.12 -14.48
N PHE A 215 -8.06 -11.17 -14.50
CA PHE A 215 -7.87 -9.78 -14.04
C PHE A 215 -8.65 -9.56 -12.75
N HIS A 216 -8.19 -8.67 -11.86
CA HIS A 216 -8.95 -8.28 -10.68
C HIS A 216 -9.14 -6.76 -10.54
N TRP A 217 -10.38 -6.30 -10.33
CA TRP A 217 -10.72 -4.88 -10.03
C TRP A 217 -11.47 -4.76 -8.70
N LYS A 218 -11.14 -3.78 -7.86
CA LYS A 218 -11.84 -3.49 -6.59
C LYS A 218 -12.28 -2.03 -6.49
N GLY A 219 -13.59 -1.77 -6.54
CA GLY A 219 -14.18 -0.43 -6.42
C GLY A 219 -14.90 -0.19 -5.09
N LYS A 220 -14.84 1.04 -4.56
CA LYS A 220 -15.75 1.54 -3.50
C LYS A 220 -16.40 2.86 -3.95
N LYS A 221 -17.71 2.95 -3.69
CA LYS A 221 -18.74 4.00 -3.93
C LYS A 221 -18.36 5.34 -4.64
N GLY A 222 -18.96 5.54 -5.81
CA GLY A 222 -20.13 6.41 -6.00
C GLY A 222 -19.98 7.92 -5.76
N GLY A 223 -19.48 8.65 -6.77
CA GLY A 223 -19.69 10.09 -6.95
C GLY A 223 -20.73 10.35 -8.04
N ARG A 224 -21.79 11.08 -7.70
CA ARG A 224 -22.94 11.41 -8.57
C ARG A 224 -22.48 12.31 -9.73
N LEU A 225 -22.42 11.77 -10.95
CA LEU A 225 -22.16 12.53 -12.17
C LEU A 225 -23.35 13.48 -12.44
N LYS A 226 -23.16 14.79 -12.21
CA LYS A 226 -24.06 15.80 -12.75
C LYS A 226 -23.77 15.92 -14.25
N ARG A 227 -24.81 15.69 -15.07
CA ARG A 227 -24.80 16.03 -16.49
C ARG A 227 -24.93 17.55 -16.60
N SER A 228 -24.05 18.15 -17.38
CA SER A 228 -24.22 19.45 -18.05
C SER A 228 -23.34 19.43 -19.28
#